data_AF-A0A9X5XIL5-F1
#
_entry.id   AF-A0A9X5XIL5-F1
#
_cell.length_a   1.000
_cell.length_b   1.000
_cell.length_c   1.000
_cell.angle_alpha   90.00
_cell.angle_beta   90.00
_cell.angle_gamma   90.00
#
_symmetry.space_group_name_H-M   'P 1'
#
loop_
_entity.id
_entity.type
_entity.pdbx_description
1 polymer ?
#
loop_
_entity_poly.entity_id
_entity_poly.type
_entity_poly.pdbx_seq_one_letter_code
_entity_poly.pdbx_strand_id
1 'polypeptide(L)'
;MTTLSLTPTPAHPAARFTDLLAAEWIKLRSLRSTYWALGAGALAVIGFNANAARVHAHDYPRYNPHMRSIAWELALRDAFTDGSALILVLAAASIGAITVVGEYSTGLIRTTLAAVPDRRALMAAKVVVVTAVMTLYGAFVASASFASTQAILTTRDAAVSITH
;
A
#
# COMPACT_ATOMS: atom_id res chain seq x y z
N MET A 1 55.97 -6.78 -31.38
CA MET A 1 54.60 -7.32 -31.38
C MET A 1 54.29 -7.71 -29.94
N THR A 2 53.61 -6.83 -29.20
CA THR A 2 53.45 -6.95 -27.74
C THR A 2 52.09 -7.59 -27.45
N THR A 3 52.09 -8.85 -27.04
CA THR A 3 50.86 -9.56 -26.64
C THR A 3 50.43 -9.11 -25.25
N LEU A 4 49.31 -8.38 -25.17
CA LEU A 4 48.68 -8.04 -23.90
C LEU A 4 48.04 -9.29 -23.30
N SER A 5 48.62 -9.78 -22.20
CA SER A 5 48.01 -10.80 -21.36
C SER A 5 46.84 -10.18 -20.58
N LEU A 6 45.61 -10.44 -21.01
CA LEU A 6 44.43 -10.07 -20.24
C LEU A 6 44.28 -11.04 -19.07
N THR A 7 44.61 -10.61 -17.87
CA THR A 7 44.28 -11.34 -16.64
C THR A 7 42.76 -11.43 -16.55
N PRO A 8 42.15 -12.63 -16.54
CA PRO A 8 40.70 -12.74 -16.39
C PRO A 8 40.29 -12.20 -15.01
N THR A 9 39.58 -11.09 -15.00
CA THR A 9 38.93 -10.56 -13.80
C THR A 9 37.96 -11.62 -13.29
N PRO A 10 37.98 -11.98 -11.99
CA PRO A 10 37.05 -12.96 -11.46
C PRO A 10 35.62 -12.55 -11.78
N ALA A 11 34.85 -13.45 -12.39
CA ALA A 11 33.44 -13.21 -12.70
C ALA A 11 32.69 -12.93 -11.39
N HIS A 12 31.98 -11.81 -11.32
CA HIS A 12 31.13 -11.52 -10.17
C HIS A 12 30.09 -12.64 -10.02
N PRO A 13 29.83 -13.11 -8.78
CA PRO A 13 28.81 -14.10 -8.55
C PRO A 13 27.46 -13.60 -9.06
N ALA A 14 26.69 -14.49 -9.69
CA ALA A 14 25.35 -14.17 -10.17
C ALA A 14 24.48 -13.66 -9.01
N ALA A 15 23.70 -12.61 -9.26
CA ALA A 15 22.81 -12.03 -8.27
C ALA A 15 21.82 -13.07 -7.77
N ARG A 16 21.70 -13.22 -6.45
CA ARG A 16 20.72 -14.10 -5.82
C ARG A 16 19.37 -13.39 -5.76
N PHE A 17 18.29 -14.14 -5.67
CA PHE A 17 16.94 -13.56 -5.56
C PHE A 17 16.79 -12.61 -4.35
N THR A 18 17.47 -12.91 -3.24
CA THR A 18 17.52 -12.04 -2.05
C THR A 18 18.18 -10.69 -2.34
N ASP A 19 19.21 -10.67 -3.20
CA ASP A 19 19.89 -9.44 -3.60
C ASP A 19 18.96 -8.58 -4.47
N LEU A 20 18.13 -9.22 -5.30
CA LEU A 20 17.10 -8.54 -6.08
C LEU A 20 16.02 -7.93 -5.18
N LEU A 21 15.54 -8.67 -4.18
CA LEU A 21 14.58 -8.14 -3.20
C LEU A 21 15.15 -6.94 -2.44
N ALA A 22 16.41 -7.02 -2.00
CA ALA A 22 17.07 -5.92 -1.31
C ALA A 22 17.23 -4.69 -2.23
N ALA A 23 17.61 -4.90 -3.49
CA ALA A 23 17.74 -3.82 -4.47
C ALA A 23 16.38 -3.13 -4.73
N GLU A 24 15.32 -3.90 -4.95
CA GLU A 24 13.97 -3.36 -5.17
C GLU A 24 13.42 -2.63 -3.93
N TRP A 25 13.71 -3.16 -2.73
CA TRP A 25 13.37 -2.48 -1.48
C TRP A 25 14.07 -1.13 -1.32
N ILE A 26 15.37 -1.06 -1.65
CA ILE A 26 16.14 0.19 -1.62
C ILE A 26 15.55 1.19 -2.61
N LYS A 27 15.24 0.77 -3.83
CA LYS A 27 14.60 1.63 -4.85
C LYS A 27 13.30 2.23 -4.34
N LEU A 28 12.41 1.39 -3.79
CA LEU A 28 11.12 1.84 -3.27
C LEU A 28 11.29 2.82 -2.10
N ARG A 29 12.19 2.53 -1.14
CA ARG A 29 12.49 3.42 -0.01
C ARG A 29 13.13 4.75 -0.41
N SER A 30 13.89 4.77 -1.50
CA SER A 30 14.68 5.94 -1.89
C SER A 30 13.81 7.07 -2.44
N LEU A 31 12.62 6.76 -2.95
CA LEU A 31 11.66 7.75 -3.42
C LEU A 31 10.94 8.39 -2.24
N ARG A 32 11.34 9.61 -1.89
CA ARG A 32 10.67 10.43 -0.86
C ARG A 32 9.19 10.66 -1.16
N SER A 33 8.83 10.76 -2.44
CA SER A 33 7.45 10.92 -2.89
C SER A 33 6.56 9.73 -2.53
N THR A 34 7.10 8.52 -2.41
CA THR A 34 6.34 7.33 -2.02
C THR A 34 5.77 7.48 -0.62
N TYR A 35 6.56 7.97 0.34
CA TYR A 35 6.08 8.16 1.72
C TYR A 35 5.01 9.24 1.80
N TRP A 36 5.18 10.34 1.07
CA TRP A 36 4.17 11.39 1.02
C TRP A 36 2.87 10.92 0.38
N ALA A 37 2.95 10.14 -0.70
CA ALA A 37 1.77 9.57 -1.36
C ALA A 37 1.04 8.58 -0.45
N LEU A 38 1.76 7.65 0.20
CA LEU A 38 1.17 6.70 1.15
C LEU A 38 0.60 7.41 2.38
N GLY A 39 1.33 8.38 2.94
CA GLY A 39 0.89 9.14 4.11
C GLY A 39 -0.36 9.98 3.81
N ALA A 40 -0.34 10.77 2.74
CA ALA A 40 -1.49 11.57 2.33
C ALA A 40 -2.69 10.70 1.96
N GLY A 41 -2.46 9.59 1.25
CA GLY A 41 -3.50 8.62 0.93
C GLY A 41 -4.14 8.00 2.17
N ALA A 42 -3.33 7.54 3.13
CA ALA A 42 -3.83 7.00 4.39
C ALA A 42 -4.64 8.02 5.17
N LEU A 43 -4.14 9.25 5.30
CA LEU A 43 -4.86 10.34 5.99
C LEU A 43 -6.19 10.66 5.32
N ALA A 44 -6.23 10.70 3.99
CA ALA A 44 -7.47 10.94 3.24
C ALA A 44 -8.48 9.81 3.47
N VAL A 45 -8.06 8.54 3.36
CA VAL A 45 -8.93 7.37 3.55
C VAL A 45 -9.47 7.31 4.98
N ILE A 46 -8.59 7.38 5.98
CA ILE A 46 -8.98 7.31 7.39
C ILE A 46 -9.85 8.53 7.76
N GLY A 47 -9.48 9.72 7.28
CA GLY A 47 -10.25 10.95 7.54
C GLY A 47 -11.66 10.90 6.95
N PHE A 48 -11.81 10.35 5.75
CA PHE A 48 -13.11 10.21 5.10
C PHE A 48 -14.01 9.20 5.84
N ASN A 49 -13.47 8.05 6.24
CA ASN A 49 -14.19 7.04 7.03
C ASN A 49 -14.57 7.58 8.42
N ALA A 50 -13.64 8.25 9.10
CA ALA A 50 -13.91 8.90 10.38
C ALA A 50 -14.96 10.02 10.26
N ASN A 51 -15.00 10.74 9.14
CA ASN A 51 -16.04 11.74 8.88
C ASN A 51 -17.41 11.09 8.69
N ALA A 52 -17.51 10.01 7.92
CA ALA A 52 -18.74 9.24 7.76
C ALA A 52 -19.28 8.76 9.11
N ALA A 53 -18.42 8.15 9.93
CA ALA A 53 -18.75 7.71 11.28
C ALA A 53 -19.26 8.86 12.17
N ARG A 54 -18.64 10.05 12.10
CA ARG A 54 -19.09 11.23 12.85
C ARG A 54 -20.48 11.70 12.44
N VAL A 55 -20.77 11.73 11.14
CA VAL A 55 -22.08 12.14 10.60
C VAL A 55 -23.16 11.17 11.07
N HIS A 56 -22.94 9.86 10.94
CA HIS A 56 -23.88 8.86 11.43
C HIS A 56 -24.06 8.90 12.95
N ALA A 57 -22.99 9.04 13.73
CA ALA A 57 -23.08 9.18 15.18
C ALA A 57 -23.93 10.40 15.60
N HIS A 58 -23.83 11.51 14.85
CA HIS A 58 -24.62 12.71 15.08
C HIS A 58 -26.12 12.49 14.79
N ASP A 59 -26.45 11.77 13.72
CA ASP A 59 -27.84 11.55 13.29
C ASP A 59 -28.53 10.37 13.98
N TYR A 60 -27.77 9.52 14.68
CA TYR A 60 -28.28 8.36 15.41
C TYR A 60 -29.53 8.60 16.28
N PRO A 61 -29.67 9.72 17.03
CA PRO A 61 -30.88 9.99 17.81
C PRO A 61 -32.15 10.12 16.96
N ARG A 62 -32.01 10.55 15.69
CA ARG A 62 -33.10 10.76 14.73
C ARG A 62 -33.49 9.50 13.97
N TYR A 63 -32.78 8.39 14.19
CA TYR A 63 -33.03 7.14 13.49
C TYR A 63 -34.35 6.50 13.91
N ASN A 64 -35.13 6.08 12.92
CA ASN A 64 -36.32 5.27 13.13
C ASN A 64 -35.94 3.85 13.65
N PRO A 65 -36.91 3.07 14.17
CA PRO A 65 -36.61 1.76 14.76
C PRO A 65 -35.94 0.79 13.78
N HIS A 66 -36.28 0.84 12.49
CA HIS A 66 -35.66 0.02 11.46
C HIS A 66 -34.18 0.36 11.28
N MET A 67 -33.84 1.65 11.17
CA MET A 67 -32.47 2.12 11.00
C MET A 67 -31.60 1.78 12.22
N ARG A 68 -32.18 1.80 13.43
CA ARG A 68 -31.49 1.33 14.66
C ARG A 68 -31.19 -0.16 14.63
N SER A 69 -32.08 -0.99 14.05
CA SER A 69 -31.85 -2.44 13.94
C SER A 69 -30.67 -2.80 13.03
N ILE A 70 -30.33 -1.93 12.07
CA ILE A 70 -29.20 -2.09 11.14
C ILE A 70 -28.01 -1.19 11.46
N ALA A 71 -27.98 -0.53 12.62
CA ALA A 71 -26.94 0.45 12.97
C ALA A 71 -25.52 -0.15 12.95
N TRP A 72 -25.38 -1.43 13.32
CA TRP A 72 -24.10 -2.14 13.28
C TRP A 72 -23.59 -2.34 11.84
N GLU A 73 -24.50 -2.54 10.87
CA GLU A 73 -24.12 -2.66 9.45
C GLU A 73 -23.69 -1.30 8.90
N LEU A 74 -24.41 -0.22 9.27
CA LEU A 74 -24.04 1.14 8.91
C LEU A 74 -22.67 1.53 9.48
N ALA A 75 -22.40 1.15 10.74
CA ALA A 75 -21.10 1.37 11.39
C ALA A 75 -19.95 0.70 10.62
N LEU A 76 -20.16 -0.53 10.13
CA LEU A 76 -19.15 -1.22 9.34
C LEU A 76 -18.94 -0.56 7.97
N ARG A 77 -20.01 -0.07 7.33
CA ARG A 77 -19.93 0.69 6.08
C ARG A 77 -19.18 2.02 6.25
N ASP A 78 -19.33 2.68 7.40
CA ASP A 78 -18.59 3.92 7.69
C ASP A 78 -17.09 3.69 7.84
N ALA A 79 -16.68 2.51 8.31
CA ALA A 79 -15.27 2.13 8.39
C ALA A 79 -14.65 1.83 7.01
N PHE A 80 -15.47 1.54 5.99
CA PHE A 80 -15.03 1.10 4.66
C PHE A 80 -15.90 1.73 3.56
N THR A 81 -15.96 3.05 3.51
CA THR A 81 -16.80 3.74 2.52
C THR A 81 -16.28 3.54 1.09
N ASP A 82 -17.19 3.50 0.11
CA ASP A 82 -16.83 3.35 -1.32
C ASP A 82 -15.87 4.43 -1.80
N GLY A 83 -16.08 5.68 -1.35
CA GLY A 83 -15.19 6.80 -1.67
C GLY A 83 -13.77 6.58 -1.15
N SER A 84 -13.63 6.08 0.08
CA SER A 84 -12.33 5.76 0.66
C SER A 84 -11.65 4.57 -0.04
N ALA A 85 -12.43 3.57 -0.46
CA ALA A 85 -11.93 2.42 -1.22
C ALA A 85 -11.37 2.86 -2.58
N LEU A 86 -12.07 3.76 -3.29
CA LEU A 86 -11.58 4.31 -4.56
C LEU A 86 -10.28 5.09 -4.39
N ILE A 87 -10.17 5.92 -3.34
CA ILE A 87 -8.91 6.63 -3.04
C ILE A 87 -7.78 5.64 -2.78
N LEU A 88 -8.04 4.61 -1.98
CA LEU A 88 -7.05 3.57 -1.67
C LEU A 88 -6.59 2.83 -2.92
N VAL A 89 -7.53 2.40 -3.77
CA VAL A 89 -7.25 1.71 -5.04
C VAL A 89 -6.45 2.60 -5.98
N LEU A 90 -6.84 3.86 -6.16
CA LEU A 90 -6.12 4.80 -7.01
C LEU A 90 -4.69 5.05 -6.52
N ALA A 91 -4.50 5.24 -5.21
CA ALA A 91 -3.18 5.44 -4.63
C ALA A 91 -2.30 4.17 -4.81
N ALA A 92 -2.83 2.99 -4.44
CA ALA A 92 -2.10 1.73 -4.54
C ALA A 92 -1.77 1.37 -6.00
N ALA A 93 -2.73 1.52 -6.91
CA ALA A 93 -2.53 1.24 -8.34
C ALA A 93 -1.52 2.21 -8.96
N SER A 94 -1.58 3.50 -8.63
CA SER A 94 -0.63 4.50 -9.14
C SER A 94 0.79 4.23 -8.67
N ILE A 95 0.98 3.97 -7.38
CA ILE A 95 2.32 3.68 -6.83
C ILE A 95 2.83 2.34 -7.38
N GLY A 96 1.97 1.33 -7.46
CA GLY A 96 2.31 0.04 -8.07
C GLY A 96 2.77 0.19 -9.52
N ALA A 97 1.99 0.92 -10.33
CA ALA A 97 2.33 1.17 -11.73
C ALA A 97 3.65 1.94 -11.90
N ILE A 98 3.86 3.01 -11.11
CA ILE A 98 5.11 3.79 -11.15
C ILE A 98 6.29 2.94 -10.70
N THR A 99 6.13 2.05 -9.72
CA THR A 99 7.21 1.18 -9.26
C THR A 99 7.59 0.14 -10.32
N VAL A 100 6.60 -0.35 -11.09
CA VAL A 100 6.81 -1.33 -12.17
C VAL A 100 7.38 -0.69 -13.43
N VAL A 101 6.87 0.48 -13.84
CA VAL A 101 7.18 1.09 -15.15
C VAL A 101 8.17 2.27 -15.05
N GLY A 102 8.40 2.83 -13.85
CA GLY A 102 9.25 4.02 -13.67
C GLY A 102 10.73 3.85 -14.08
N GLU A 103 11.20 2.61 -14.19
CA GLU A 103 12.55 2.33 -14.70
C GLU A 103 12.65 2.51 -16.22
N TYR A 104 11.53 2.42 -16.94
CA TYR A 104 11.48 2.64 -18.38
C TYR A 104 11.57 4.14 -18.71
N SER A 105 10.93 4.99 -17.91
CA SER A 105 10.98 6.45 -18.13
C SER A 105 12.36 7.04 -17.84
N THR A 106 13.10 6.48 -16.88
CA THR A 106 14.45 6.93 -16.50
C THR A 106 15.57 6.23 -17.27
N GLY A 107 15.26 5.14 -17.99
CA GLY A 107 16.25 4.31 -18.69
C GLY A 107 17.04 3.36 -17.79
N LEU A 108 16.74 3.31 -16.48
CA LEU A 108 17.40 2.46 -15.48
C LEU A 108 17.20 0.96 -15.75
N ILE A 109 16.16 0.58 -16.51
CA ILE A 109 15.94 -0.82 -16.87
C ILE A 109 17.10 -1.40 -17.69
N ARG A 110 17.78 -0.58 -18.52
CA ARG A 110 18.92 -1.04 -19.35
C ARG A 110 20.13 -1.42 -18.49
N THR A 111 20.45 -0.60 -17.50
CA THR A 111 21.56 -0.86 -16.58
C THR A 111 21.25 -2.03 -15.66
N THR A 112 20.01 -2.13 -15.19
CA THR A 112 19.56 -3.25 -14.34
C THR A 112 19.65 -4.59 -15.09
N LEU A 113 19.20 -4.65 -16.35
CA LEU A 113 19.26 -5.87 -17.15
C LEU A 113 20.68 -6.22 -17.64
N ALA A 114 21.58 -5.23 -17.72
CA ALA A 114 23.00 -5.50 -17.97
C ALA A 114 23.66 -6.16 -16.75
N ALA A 115 23.26 -5.78 -15.53
CA ALA A 115 23.75 -6.38 -14.30
C ALA A 115 23.07 -7.72 -13.95
N VAL A 116 21.78 -7.84 -14.24
CA VAL A 116 20.94 -9.02 -13.95
C VAL A 116 20.20 -9.42 -15.23
N PRO A 117 20.74 -10.35 -16.03
CA PRO A 117 20.13 -10.74 -17.30
C PRO A 117 18.84 -11.57 -17.13
N ASP A 118 18.59 -12.14 -15.94
CA ASP A 118 17.36 -12.87 -15.64
C ASP A 118 16.17 -11.91 -15.40
N ARG A 119 15.48 -11.62 -16.50
CA ARG A 119 14.29 -10.75 -16.52
C ARG A 119 13.15 -11.28 -15.63
N ARG A 120 13.01 -12.61 -15.49
CA ARG A 120 11.90 -13.20 -14.75
C ARG A 120 12.13 -13.06 -13.26
N ALA A 121 13.33 -13.39 -12.79
CA ALA A 121 13.71 -13.22 -11.39
C ALA A 121 13.62 -11.75 -10.96
N LEU A 122 14.06 -10.82 -11.80
CA LEU A 122 13.96 -9.38 -11.54
C LEU A 122 12.50 -8.92 -11.39
N MET A 123 11.62 -9.28 -12.33
CA MET A 123 10.21 -8.90 -12.28
C MET A 123 9.48 -9.55 -11.10
N ALA A 124 9.80 -10.81 -10.77
CA ALA A 124 9.25 -11.49 -9.61
C ALA A 124 9.65 -10.79 -8.30
N ALA A 125 10.92 -10.41 -8.15
CA ALA A 125 11.39 -9.68 -6.98
C ALA A 125 10.65 -8.34 -6.82
N LYS A 126 10.47 -7.62 -7.93
CA LYS A 126 9.75 -6.33 -7.94
C LYS A 126 8.28 -6.49 -7.53
N VAL A 127 7.57 -7.47 -8.10
CA VAL A 127 6.18 -7.75 -7.74
C VAL A 127 6.08 -8.13 -6.26
N VAL A 128 6.95 -9.02 -5.78
CA VAL A 128 6.96 -9.44 -4.37
C VAL A 128 7.13 -8.25 -3.42
N VAL A 129 8.09 -7.35 -3.70
CA VAL A 129 8.31 -6.16 -2.86
C VAL A 129 7.11 -5.22 -2.87
N VAL A 130 6.56 -4.91 -4.06
CA VAL A 130 5.39 -4.02 -4.18
C VAL A 130 4.16 -4.62 -3.48
N THR A 131 3.89 -5.91 -3.71
CA THR A 131 2.77 -6.61 -3.06
C THR A 131 2.93 -6.60 -1.55
N ALA A 132 4.11 -6.95 -1.02
CA ALA A 132 4.35 -6.95 0.42
C ALA A 132 4.11 -5.55 1.04
N VAL A 133 4.63 -4.50 0.41
CA VAL A 133 4.41 -3.11 0.88
C VAL A 133 2.94 -2.73 0.83
N MET A 134 2.26 -2.98 -0.28
CA MET A 134 0.86 -2.58 -0.46
C MET A 134 -0.10 -3.37 0.43
N THR A 135 0.19 -4.65 0.70
CA THR A 135 -0.56 -5.46 1.65
C THR A 135 -0.41 -4.90 3.07
N LEU A 136 0.81 -4.59 3.51
CA LEU A 136 1.03 -4.00 4.84
C LEU A 136 0.37 -2.62 4.97
N TYR A 137 0.48 -1.80 3.93
CA TYR A 137 -0.18 -0.50 3.87
C TYR A 137 -1.70 -0.62 3.94
N GLY A 138 -2.31 -1.49 3.13
CA GLY A 138 -3.75 -1.73 3.14
C GLY A 138 -4.24 -2.26 4.49
N ALA A 139 -3.52 -3.22 5.08
CA ALA A 139 -3.84 -3.75 6.41
C ALA A 139 -3.78 -2.66 7.49
N PHE A 140 -2.76 -1.80 7.45
CA PHE A 140 -2.65 -0.66 8.36
C PHE A 140 -3.81 0.32 8.21
N VAL A 141 -4.11 0.75 6.97
CA VAL A 141 -5.19 1.72 6.70
C VAL A 141 -6.56 1.15 7.05
N ALA A 142 -6.81 -0.13 6.76
CA ALA A 142 -8.04 -0.82 7.13
C ALA A 142 -8.21 -0.88 8.66
N SER A 143 -7.16 -1.30 9.37
CA SER A 143 -7.16 -1.39 10.85
C SER A 143 -7.38 -0.02 11.49
N ALA A 144 -6.71 1.02 10.99
CA ALA A 144 -6.85 2.39 11.48
C ALA A 144 -8.24 2.99 11.16
N SER A 145 -8.81 2.68 9.99
CA SER A 145 -10.17 3.10 9.64
C SER A 145 -11.19 2.45 10.56
N PHE A 146 -11.09 1.13 10.76
CA PHE A 146 -11.96 0.40 11.68
C PHE A 146 -11.83 0.93 13.11
N ALA A 147 -10.61 1.05 13.64
CA ALA A 147 -10.37 1.56 14.99
C ALA A 147 -10.89 2.98 15.19
N SER A 148 -10.72 3.87 14.20
CA SER A 148 -11.19 5.25 14.30
C SER A 148 -12.72 5.35 14.27
N THR A 149 -13.38 4.61 13.38
CA THR A 149 -14.85 4.52 13.34
C THR A 149 -15.41 3.95 14.64
N GLN A 150 -14.82 2.88 15.15
CA GLN A 150 -15.24 2.28 16.42
C GLN A 150 -15.06 3.24 17.59
N ALA A 151 -13.96 3.97 17.68
CA ALA A 151 -13.74 4.96 18.74
C ALA A 151 -14.82 6.07 18.72
N ILE A 152 -15.27 6.48 17.53
CA ILE A 152 -16.33 7.49 17.35
C ILE A 152 -17.72 6.96 17.73
N LEU A 153 -17.99 5.68 17.49
CA LEU A 153 -19.30 5.07 17.75
C LEU A 153 -19.44 4.49 19.16
N THR A 154 -18.33 4.08 19.78
CA THR A 154 -18.29 3.56 21.17
C THR A 154 -18.68 4.62 22.19
N THR A 155 -18.51 5.90 21.86
CA THR A 155 -19.00 7.00 22.70
C THR A 155 -20.54 7.11 22.75
N ARG A 156 -21.29 6.26 22.02
CA ARG A 156 -22.76 6.31 21.90
C ARG A 156 -23.48 4.95 21.88
N ASP A 157 -22.89 3.89 22.44
CA ASP A 157 -23.47 2.52 22.51
C ASP A 157 -23.82 1.87 21.15
N ALA A 158 -23.21 2.33 20.05
CA ALA A 158 -23.43 1.80 18.68
C ALA A 158 -22.21 1.02 18.13
N ALA A 159 -21.26 0.67 18.99
CA ALA A 159 -20.03 0.01 18.58
C ALA A 159 -20.24 -1.49 18.28
N VAL A 160 -19.57 -1.96 17.23
CA VAL A 160 -19.53 -3.39 16.89
C VAL A 160 -18.53 -4.11 17.83
N SER A 161 -19.00 -5.06 18.62
CA SER A 161 -18.14 -5.94 19.42
C SER A 161 -17.35 -6.88 18.50
N ILE A 162 -16.03 -7.01 18.72
CA ILE A 162 -15.19 -8.01 18.03
C ILE A 162 -15.42 -9.42 18.64
N THR A 163 -16.11 -9.50 19.77
CA THR A 163 -16.16 -10.67 20.67
C THR A 163 -17.59 -11.11 20.97
N HIS A 164 -18.40 -11.37 19.94
CA HIS A 164 -19.84 -11.70 19.98
C HIS A 164 -20.77 -10.50 19.98
#